data_AF-Q7SC48-F1
#
_entry.id   AF-Q7SC48-F1
#
_cell.length_a   1.000
_cell.length_b   1.000
_cell.length_c   1.000
_cell.angle_alpha   90.00
_cell.angle_beta   90.00
_cell.angle_gamma   90.00
#
_symmetry.space_group_name_H-M   'P 1'
#
loop_
_entity.id
_entity.type
_entity.pdbx_description
1 polymer ?
#
loop_
_entity_poly.entity_id
_entity_poly.type
_entity_poly.pdbx_seq_one_letter_code
_entity_poly.pdbx_strand_id
1 'polypeptide(L)'
;MDLHPIDLGNAGLDLDTLKLTVELYLQDLHELQAAAKGKGKRREGETTDLEMAIATYEAELASVNQHLADRAMCASIADAVRQDAIAISEAVQAEEQARQDRQMACSLGGVPTSTQHAARPSSPAFSIITEPFENDFIDKLSALYISDPDGEGAAESSAWAASRRPRSTTPGPPRPDTPAIMRQCVMCRDEFRFYRMATFPCQHHMCQGCLVELFTRLLTDQTLFPPRCCREPIALDKARFLLGPELVGKFLAKKVEYETPDATYCSQPSCSQFIPPQGIANDVGSASDGGGRRMEEMLFL
;
A
#
# COMPACT_ATOMS: atom_id res chain seq x y z
N MET A 1 -12.59 4.55 21.35
CA MET A 1 -12.54 4.51 19.88
C MET A 1 -11.12 4.81 19.53
N ASP A 2 -10.30 3.77 19.43
CA ASP A 2 -8.87 3.88 19.17
C ASP A 2 -8.68 4.22 17.69
N LEU A 3 -8.57 5.52 17.39
CA LEU A 3 -8.24 6.00 16.06
C LEU A 3 -6.74 5.80 15.85
N HIS A 4 -6.35 4.60 15.43
CA HIS A 4 -4.98 4.29 15.09
C HIS A 4 -4.54 5.18 13.91
N PRO A 5 -3.33 5.77 13.91
CA PRO A 5 -2.85 6.69 12.85
C PRO A 5 -2.86 6.10 11.43
N ILE A 6 -2.97 4.78 11.32
CA ILE A 6 -2.99 4.03 10.05
C ILE A 6 -4.40 3.99 9.43
N ASP A 7 -5.47 4.18 10.22
CA ASP A 7 -6.85 3.98 9.77
C ASP A 7 -7.48 5.22 9.10
N LEU A 8 -6.94 6.42 9.35
CA LEU A 8 -7.43 7.66 8.72
C LEU A 8 -7.12 7.71 7.21
N GLY A 9 -6.09 7.01 6.75
CA GLY A 9 -5.78 6.86 5.32
C GLY A 9 -6.67 5.84 4.59
N ASN A 10 -7.40 5.00 5.33
CA ASN A 10 -8.22 3.92 4.78
C ASN A 10 -9.73 4.25 4.74
N ALA A 11 -10.13 5.38 5.36
CA ALA A 11 -11.52 5.83 5.47
C ALA A 11 -12.04 6.64 4.26
N GLY A 12 -11.30 6.69 3.14
CA GLY A 12 -11.74 7.39 1.93
C GLY A 12 -11.87 8.92 2.04
N LEU A 13 -11.43 9.53 3.16
CA LEU A 13 -11.46 10.97 3.37
C LEU A 13 -10.29 11.66 2.66
N ASP A 14 -10.56 12.77 1.98
CA ASP A 14 -9.52 13.58 1.36
C ASP A 14 -8.64 14.28 2.42
N LEU A 15 -7.41 14.63 2.01
CA LEU A 15 -6.39 15.17 2.92
C LEU A 15 -6.80 16.50 3.56
N ASP A 16 -7.56 17.33 2.87
CA ASP A 16 -7.98 18.63 3.39
C ASP A 16 -9.08 18.44 4.45
N THR A 17 -9.99 17.50 4.23
CA THR A 17 -11.00 17.09 5.22
C THR A 17 -10.35 16.54 6.50
N LEU A 18 -9.31 15.70 6.37
CA LEU A 18 -8.58 15.17 7.53
C LEU A 18 -7.89 16.28 8.33
N LYS A 19 -7.22 17.22 7.66
CA LYS A 19 -6.57 18.36 8.33
C LYS A 19 -7.59 19.21 9.09
N LEU A 20 -8.70 19.56 8.45
CA LEU A 20 -9.77 20.34 9.07
C LEU A 20 -10.36 19.62 10.29
N THR A 21 -10.51 18.29 10.20
CA THR A 21 -11.01 17.48 11.32
C THR A 21 -10.07 17.58 12.54
N VAL A 22 -8.76 17.47 12.33
CA VAL A 22 -7.77 17.62 13.40
C VAL A 22 -7.78 19.04 13.99
N GLU A 23 -7.88 20.07 13.15
CA GLU A 23 -7.98 21.47 13.60
C GLU A 23 -9.21 21.71 14.49
N LEU A 24 -10.37 21.15 14.12
CA LEU A 24 -11.59 21.24 14.90
C LEU A 24 -11.45 20.54 16.26
N TYR A 25 -10.87 19.33 16.30
CA TYR A 25 -10.64 18.64 17.57
C TYR A 25 -9.68 19.42 18.49
N LEU A 26 -8.63 20.01 17.94
CA LEU A 26 -7.73 20.88 18.71
C LEU A 26 -8.45 22.12 19.26
N GLN A 27 -9.34 22.72 18.48
CA GLN A 27 -10.18 23.83 18.93
C GLN A 27 -11.09 23.39 20.09
N ASP A 28 -11.79 22.27 19.97
CA ASP A 28 -12.66 21.73 21.02
C ASP A 28 -11.89 21.47 22.32
N LEU A 29 -10.67 20.92 22.24
CA LEU A 29 -9.81 20.70 23.40
C LEU A 29 -9.38 22.02 24.06
N HIS A 30 -9.02 23.03 23.27
CA HIS A 30 -8.69 24.36 23.81
C HIS A 30 -9.89 24.99 24.54
N GLU A 31 -11.11 24.84 24.00
CA GLU A 31 -12.33 25.32 24.64
C GLU A 31 -12.61 24.58 25.96
N LEU A 32 -12.44 23.26 26.00
CA LEU A 32 -12.55 22.44 27.21
C LEU A 32 -11.51 22.84 28.27
N GLN A 33 -10.26 23.07 27.84
CA GLN A 33 -9.18 23.49 28.73
C GLN A 33 -9.46 24.88 29.33
N ALA A 34 -9.99 25.82 28.53
CA ALA A 34 -10.39 27.14 29.00
C ALA A 34 -11.55 27.07 30.02
N ALA A 35 -12.56 26.22 29.77
CA ALA A 35 -13.67 26.01 30.68
C ALA A 35 -13.25 25.35 32.02
N ALA A 36 -12.20 24.53 32.01
CA ALA A 36 -11.67 23.85 33.18
C ALA A 36 -10.86 24.77 34.12
N LYS A 37 -10.09 25.73 33.57
CA LYS A 37 -9.19 26.64 34.31
C LYS A 37 -9.88 27.57 35.32
N GLY A 38 -11.21 27.69 35.31
CA GLY A 38 -11.98 28.60 36.17
C GLY A 38 -12.68 27.98 37.39
N LYS A 39 -12.60 26.66 37.61
CA LYS A 39 -13.42 25.97 38.64
C LYS A 39 -12.60 25.50 39.86
N GLY A 40 -12.65 26.29 40.93
CA GLY A 40 -12.34 25.85 42.31
C GLY A 40 -11.03 26.36 42.92
N LYS A 41 -10.96 26.38 44.26
CA LYS A 41 -9.72 26.63 45.02
C LYS A 41 -8.88 25.35 45.02
N ARG A 42 -7.66 25.39 44.48
CA ARG A 42 -6.75 24.23 44.42
C ARG A 42 -5.37 24.54 44.98
N ARG A 43 -4.65 23.47 45.35
CA ARG A 43 -3.24 23.54 45.72
C ARG A 43 -2.39 23.73 44.47
N GLU A 44 -1.36 24.54 44.60
CA GLU A 44 -0.42 24.83 43.52
C GLU A 44 0.32 23.55 43.09
N GLY A 45 0.25 23.19 41.80
CA GLY A 45 0.95 22.03 41.21
C GLY A 45 0.13 20.74 41.06
N GLU A 46 -1.15 20.70 41.46
CA GLU A 46 -2.00 19.51 41.32
C GLU A 46 -2.69 19.49 39.94
N THR A 47 -2.25 18.59 39.04
CA THR A 47 -2.88 18.34 37.73
C THR A 47 -4.07 17.41 37.89
N THR A 48 -5.22 17.77 37.33
CA THR A 48 -6.40 16.90 37.35
C THR A 48 -6.37 15.84 36.25
N ASP A 49 -7.10 14.75 36.46
CA ASP A 49 -7.30 13.71 35.46
C ASP A 49 -7.82 14.29 34.13
N LEU A 50 -8.67 15.31 34.19
CA LEU A 50 -9.17 16.01 33.00
C LEU A 50 -8.05 16.78 32.27
N GLU A 51 -7.21 17.51 33.00
CA GLU A 51 -6.07 18.24 32.42
C GLU A 51 -5.04 17.28 31.82
N MET A 52 -4.80 16.14 32.48
CA MET A 52 -3.96 15.07 31.93
C MET A 52 -4.57 14.47 30.66
N ALA A 53 -5.87 14.17 30.66
CA ALA A 53 -6.56 13.61 29.50
C ALA A 53 -6.53 14.57 28.29
N ILE A 54 -6.73 15.88 28.52
CA ILE A 54 -6.62 16.91 27.49
C ILE A 54 -5.18 16.95 26.94
N ALA A 55 -4.17 17.00 27.82
CA ALA A 55 -2.77 17.06 27.41
C ALA A 55 -2.34 15.82 26.61
N THR A 56 -2.78 14.61 26.99
CA THR A 56 -2.52 13.40 26.21
C THR A 56 -3.19 13.45 24.85
N TYR A 57 -4.44 13.94 24.78
CA TYR A 57 -5.17 13.99 23.51
C TYR A 57 -4.60 15.06 22.57
N GLU A 58 -4.18 16.21 23.10
CA GLU A 58 -3.45 17.23 22.34
C GLU A 58 -2.15 16.66 21.73
N ALA A 59 -1.41 15.86 22.49
CA ALA A 59 -0.19 15.22 22.00
C ALA A 59 -0.46 14.20 20.88
N GLU A 60 -1.54 13.41 21.00
CA GLU A 60 -1.96 12.48 19.95
C GLU A 60 -2.36 13.21 18.67
N LEU A 61 -3.18 14.26 18.77
CA LEU A 61 -3.59 15.08 17.62
C LEU A 61 -2.40 15.79 16.96
N ALA A 62 -1.42 16.25 17.74
CA ALA A 62 -0.18 16.81 17.21
C ALA A 62 0.61 15.77 16.40
N SER A 63 0.69 14.52 16.88
CA SER A 63 1.30 13.42 16.14
C SER A 63 0.57 13.13 14.83
N VAL A 64 -0.77 13.09 14.85
CA VAL A 64 -1.59 12.90 13.64
C VAL A 64 -1.37 14.05 12.66
N ASN A 65 -1.35 15.29 13.14
CA ASN A 65 -1.11 16.47 12.28
C ASN A 65 0.26 16.41 11.60
N GLN A 66 1.30 15.98 12.33
CA GLN A 66 2.63 15.76 11.77
C GLN A 66 2.60 14.73 10.63
N HIS A 67 1.90 13.61 10.81
CA HIS A 67 1.76 12.60 9.74
C HIS A 67 1.03 13.15 8.51
N LEU A 68 0.00 13.98 8.69
CA LEU A 68 -0.71 14.62 7.58
C LEU A 68 0.19 15.63 6.85
N ALA A 69 1.02 16.37 7.58
CA ALA A 69 1.99 17.29 7.01
C ALA A 69 3.08 16.55 6.22
N ASP A 70 3.61 15.46 6.76
CA ASP A 70 4.58 14.59 6.08
C ASP A 70 3.99 14.02 4.79
N ARG A 71 2.74 13.52 4.82
CA ARG A 71 2.04 13.03 3.62
C ARG A 71 1.88 14.13 2.57
N ALA A 72 1.51 15.34 2.97
CA ALA A 72 1.39 16.48 2.06
C ALA A 72 2.75 16.84 1.42
N MET A 73 3.81 16.84 2.21
CA MET A 73 5.17 17.08 1.74
C MET A 73 5.63 16.01 0.74
N CYS A 74 5.44 14.73 1.07
CA CYS A 74 5.78 13.62 0.19
C CYS A 74 5.02 13.70 -1.14
N ALA A 75 3.72 13.99 -1.11
CA ALA A 75 2.93 14.18 -2.33
C ALA A 75 3.46 15.33 -3.19
N SER A 76 3.80 16.47 -2.56
CA SER A 76 4.39 17.62 -3.26
C SER A 76 5.76 17.30 -3.87
N ILE A 77 6.62 16.56 -3.17
CA ILE A 77 7.93 16.14 -3.70
C ILE A 77 7.71 15.24 -4.92
N ALA A 78 6.79 14.28 -4.82
CA ALA A 78 6.49 13.37 -5.91
C ALA A 78 5.94 14.11 -7.14
N ASP A 79 5.07 15.11 -6.93
CA ASP A 79 4.56 15.97 -8.00
C ASP A 79 5.66 16.81 -8.67
N ALA A 80 6.59 17.37 -7.88
CA ALA A 80 7.73 18.11 -8.43
C ALA A 80 8.63 17.20 -9.27
N VAL A 81 8.97 16.02 -8.76
CA VAL A 81 9.77 15.02 -9.51
C VAL A 81 9.07 14.62 -10.82
N ARG A 82 7.75 14.45 -10.79
CA ARG A 82 6.97 14.10 -11.99
C ARG A 82 6.95 15.24 -13.02
N GLN A 83 6.81 16.48 -12.57
CA GLN A 83 6.82 17.65 -13.46
C GLN A 83 8.21 17.89 -14.07
N ASP A 84 9.26 17.71 -13.27
CA ASP A 84 10.64 17.96 -13.67
C ASP A 84 11.30 16.73 -14.32
N ALA A 85 10.57 15.64 -14.54
CA ALA A 85 11.11 14.35 -15.00
C ALA A 85 11.97 14.48 -16.26
N ILE A 86 11.55 15.31 -17.22
CA ILE A 86 12.30 15.55 -18.47
C ILE A 86 13.61 16.28 -18.17
N ALA A 87 13.55 17.39 -17.43
CA ALA A 87 14.72 18.19 -17.07
C ALA A 87 15.72 17.38 -16.24
N ILE A 88 15.23 16.55 -15.31
CA ILE A 88 16.05 15.62 -14.53
C ILE A 88 16.74 14.61 -15.46
N SER A 89 16.00 14.00 -16.40
CA SER A 89 16.56 13.04 -17.35
C SER A 89 17.64 13.66 -18.23
N GLU A 90 17.41 14.87 -18.75
CA GLU A 90 18.38 15.60 -19.56
C GLU A 90 19.65 15.93 -18.76
N ALA A 91 19.49 16.39 -17.51
CA ALA A 91 20.61 16.69 -16.63
C ALA A 91 21.45 15.43 -16.32
N VAL A 92 20.80 14.30 -16.07
CA VAL A 92 21.46 13.00 -15.83
C VAL A 92 22.23 12.54 -17.07
N GLN A 93 21.63 12.66 -18.26
CA GLN A 93 22.30 12.29 -19.52
C GLN A 93 23.52 13.18 -19.78
N ALA A 94 23.41 14.48 -19.52
CA ALA A 94 24.51 15.43 -19.67
C ALA A 94 25.67 15.13 -18.69
N GLU A 95 25.36 14.78 -17.44
CA GLU A 95 26.37 14.37 -16.44
C GLU A 95 27.09 13.07 -16.86
N GLU A 96 26.33 12.08 -17.34
CA GLU A 96 26.87 10.81 -17.80
C GLU A 96 27.76 10.99 -19.04
N GLN A 97 27.36 11.83 -20.00
CA GLN A 97 28.19 12.19 -21.14
C GLN A 97 29.50 12.84 -20.69
N ALA A 98 29.43 13.83 -19.79
CA ALA A 98 30.62 14.48 -19.25
C ALA A 98 31.55 13.51 -18.49
N ARG A 99 30.97 12.52 -17.81
CA ARG A 99 31.72 11.44 -17.13
C ARG A 99 32.47 10.57 -18.14
N GLN A 100 31.82 10.17 -19.23
CA GLN A 100 32.43 9.36 -20.29
C GLN A 100 33.52 10.13 -21.03
N ASP A 101 33.26 11.39 -21.37
CA ASP A 101 34.22 12.28 -22.03
C ASP A 101 35.49 12.44 -21.17
N ARG A 102 35.31 12.63 -19.84
CA ARG A 102 36.44 12.67 -18.89
C ARG A 102 37.23 11.37 -18.88
N GLN A 103 36.56 10.22 -18.87
CA GLN A 103 37.23 8.91 -18.88
C GLN A 103 38.04 8.71 -20.17
N MET A 104 37.47 9.08 -21.31
CA MET A 104 38.15 9.02 -22.61
C MET A 104 39.34 9.98 -22.67
N ALA A 105 39.21 11.20 -22.18
CA ALA A 105 40.31 12.16 -22.15
C ALA A 105 41.46 11.68 -21.26
N CYS A 106 41.17 11.11 -20.08
CA CYS A 106 42.19 10.57 -19.19
C CYS A 106 42.92 9.36 -19.80
N SER A 107 42.21 8.47 -20.50
CA SER A 107 42.83 7.30 -21.14
C SER A 107 43.76 7.69 -22.29
N LEU A 108 43.38 8.69 -23.10
CA LEU A 108 44.23 9.24 -24.17
C LEU A 108 45.43 10.03 -23.62
N GLY A 109 45.26 10.71 -22.49
CA GLY A 109 46.30 11.53 -21.86
C GLY A 109 47.33 10.77 -21.03
N GLY A 110 47.23 9.45 -20.91
CA GLY A 110 48.13 8.63 -20.09
C GLY A 110 48.09 8.94 -18.59
N VAL A 111 47.04 9.65 -18.14
CA VAL A 111 46.85 9.97 -16.72
C VAL A 111 46.22 8.75 -16.06
N PRO A 112 46.84 8.15 -15.03
CA PRO A 112 46.21 7.06 -14.29
C PRO A 112 44.91 7.59 -13.69
N THR A 113 43.78 7.06 -14.15
CA THR A 113 42.48 7.27 -13.52
C THR A 113 42.55 6.64 -12.14
N SER A 114 42.90 7.43 -11.13
CA SER A 114 42.73 7.02 -9.73
C SER A 114 41.25 6.71 -9.54
N THR A 115 40.92 5.42 -9.46
CA THR A 115 39.58 4.84 -9.27
C THR A 115 39.05 5.09 -7.86
N GLN A 116 39.26 6.29 -7.32
CA GLN A 116 38.97 6.62 -5.94
C GLN A 116 38.32 8.00 -5.84
N HIS A 117 37.20 8.18 -6.53
CA HIS A 117 36.00 8.62 -5.83
C HIS A 117 34.88 7.83 -6.44
N ALA A 118 34.25 7.03 -5.58
CA ALA A 118 33.15 6.15 -5.91
C ALA A 118 32.29 6.83 -6.97
N ALA A 119 32.12 6.16 -8.12
CA ALA A 119 30.82 6.23 -8.77
C ALA A 119 29.82 6.22 -7.63
N ARG A 120 29.00 7.28 -7.49
CA ARG A 120 27.80 7.24 -6.62
C ARG A 120 27.33 5.82 -6.76
N PRO A 121 27.39 4.97 -5.70
CA PRO A 121 27.18 3.55 -5.90
C PRO A 121 25.93 3.50 -6.73
N SER A 122 26.06 3.04 -7.97
CA SER A 122 24.91 2.56 -8.71
C SER A 122 24.42 1.53 -7.74
N SER A 123 23.46 1.95 -6.90
CA SER A 123 23.11 1.19 -5.74
C SER A 123 22.86 -0.19 -6.31
N PRO A 124 23.51 -1.26 -5.83
CA PRO A 124 23.18 -2.58 -6.35
C PRO A 124 21.71 -2.94 -6.07
N ALA A 125 20.91 -2.00 -5.53
CA ALA A 125 19.48 -2.05 -5.37
C ALA A 125 18.63 -1.46 -6.53
N PHE A 126 19.16 -0.88 -7.61
CA PHE A 126 18.27 -0.32 -8.67
C PHE A 126 18.78 -0.43 -10.12
N SER A 127 19.73 -1.30 -10.41
CA SER A 127 20.08 -1.68 -11.79
C SER A 127 19.25 -2.86 -12.31
N ILE A 128 18.08 -3.12 -11.72
CA ILE A 128 17.12 -4.16 -12.14
C ILE A 128 15.82 -3.52 -12.65
N ILE A 129 15.79 -2.25 -13.07
CA ILE A 129 14.47 -1.61 -13.33
C ILE A 129 14.45 -0.97 -14.71
N THR A 130 14.53 -1.84 -15.70
CA THR A 130 14.23 -1.56 -17.12
C THR A 130 13.35 -2.67 -17.69
N GLU A 131 12.44 -3.21 -16.86
CA GLU A 131 11.40 -4.14 -17.31
C GLU A 131 10.07 -3.39 -17.43
N PRO A 132 9.30 -3.57 -18.53
CA PRO A 132 8.00 -2.91 -18.77
C PRO A 132 6.97 -3.10 -17.64
N PHE A 133 7.17 -4.11 -16.79
CA PHE A 133 6.25 -4.48 -15.72
C PHE A 133 6.30 -3.53 -14.50
N GLU A 134 7.43 -2.87 -14.24
CA GLU A 134 7.55 -1.98 -13.07
C GLU A 134 7.01 -0.57 -13.37
N ASN A 135 7.08 -0.12 -14.62
CA ASN A 135 6.46 1.15 -15.02
C ASN A 135 4.94 1.11 -14.80
N ASP A 136 4.24 0.02 -15.14
CA ASP A 136 2.80 -0.14 -14.85
C ASP A 136 2.52 -0.08 -13.35
N PHE A 137 3.35 -0.71 -12.51
CA PHE A 137 3.17 -0.66 -11.06
C PHE A 137 3.39 0.75 -10.50
N ILE A 138 4.45 1.44 -10.94
CA ILE A 138 4.74 2.83 -10.54
C ILE A 138 3.67 3.79 -11.05
N ASP A 139 3.17 3.62 -12.27
CA ASP A 139 2.07 4.42 -12.83
C ASP A 139 0.78 4.22 -12.04
N LYS A 140 0.49 2.99 -11.60
CA LYS A 140 -0.67 2.70 -10.74
C LYS A 140 -0.53 3.28 -9.35
N LEU A 141 0.65 3.19 -8.75
CA LEU A 141 0.93 3.82 -7.45
C LEU A 141 0.84 5.34 -7.55
N SER A 142 1.39 5.95 -8.60
CA SER A 142 1.30 7.40 -8.80
C SER A 142 -0.16 7.84 -8.99
N ALA A 143 -0.96 7.08 -9.74
CA ALA A 143 -2.39 7.37 -9.85
C ALA A 143 -3.10 7.34 -8.49
N LEU A 144 -2.90 6.26 -7.71
CA LEU A 144 -3.54 6.06 -6.41
C LEU A 144 -3.13 7.09 -5.33
N TYR A 145 -1.87 7.52 -5.33
CA TYR A 145 -1.31 8.32 -4.22
C TYR A 145 -1.03 9.78 -4.58
N ILE A 146 -0.96 10.13 -5.87
CA ILE A 146 -0.56 11.46 -6.35
C ILE A 146 -1.67 12.10 -7.20
N SER A 147 -2.31 11.33 -8.10
CA SER A 147 -3.16 11.89 -9.17
C SER A 147 -4.67 11.70 -9.03
N ASP A 148 -5.19 11.08 -7.96
CA ASP A 148 -6.64 10.94 -7.75
C ASP A 148 -7.21 12.02 -6.78
N PRO A 149 -7.77 13.12 -7.29
CA PRO A 149 -8.61 14.05 -6.52
C PRO A 149 -10.07 13.60 -6.41
N ASP A 150 -10.49 12.58 -7.18
CA ASP A 150 -11.88 12.11 -7.29
C ASP A 150 -11.98 10.62 -6.98
N GLY A 151 -11.64 10.25 -5.75
CA GLY A 151 -11.98 8.93 -5.21
C GLY A 151 -13.49 8.70 -5.35
N GLU A 152 -13.90 8.01 -6.42
CA GLU A 152 -15.24 7.44 -6.50
C GLU A 152 -15.38 6.47 -5.35
N GLY A 153 -16.19 6.92 -4.39
CA GLY A 153 -16.45 6.27 -3.13
C GLY A 153 -16.78 4.80 -3.33
N ALA A 154 -16.10 3.96 -2.56
CA ALA A 154 -16.67 2.71 -2.14
C ALA A 154 -18.07 2.99 -1.55
N ALA A 155 -19.00 2.06 -1.71
CA ALA A 155 -20.38 2.21 -1.27
C ALA A 155 -20.45 2.53 0.24
N GLU A 156 -20.58 3.82 0.56
CA GLU A 156 -20.78 4.31 1.92
C GLU A 156 -22.25 4.73 2.10
N SER A 157 -22.77 4.50 3.30
CA SER A 157 -24.19 4.60 3.63
C SER A 157 -24.82 5.94 3.24
N SER A 158 -26.10 5.88 2.84
CA SER A 158 -26.92 6.94 2.24
C SER A 158 -27.12 8.24 3.07
N ALA A 159 -26.57 8.33 4.28
CA ALA A 159 -26.70 9.52 5.13
C ALA A 159 -25.72 10.65 4.75
N TRP A 160 -24.52 10.34 4.24
CA TRP A 160 -23.46 11.34 3.97
C TRP A 160 -23.62 12.07 2.63
N ALA A 161 -24.36 11.48 1.68
CA ALA A 161 -24.63 12.09 0.38
C ALA A 161 -25.47 13.38 0.48
N ALA A 162 -26.28 13.52 1.54
CA ALA A 162 -27.18 14.65 1.74
C ALA A 162 -26.50 15.92 2.30
N SER A 163 -25.27 15.82 2.80
CA SER A 163 -24.56 16.94 3.43
C SER A 163 -23.69 17.76 2.49
N ARG A 164 -23.61 17.43 1.19
CA ARG A 164 -22.86 18.23 0.22
C ARG A 164 -23.56 19.57 -0.02
N ARG A 165 -22.91 20.67 0.35
CA ARG A 165 -23.23 22.00 -0.20
C ARG A 165 -22.78 22.06 -1.67
N PRO A 166 -23.50 22.73 -2.57
CA PRO A 166 -23.04 22.92 -3.94
C PRO A 166 -21.71 23.69 -3.93
N ARG A 167 -20.69 23.12 -4.57
CA ARG A 167 -19.35 23.72 -4.68
C ARG A 167 -19.44 25.06 -5.41
N SER A 168 -18.77 26.06 -4.85
CA SER A 168 -18.58 27.41 -5.41
C SER A 168 -17.94 27.36 -6.80
N THR A 169 -18.59 28.00 -7.76
CA THR A 169 -18.19 28.21 -9.16
C THR A 169 -17.06 29.24 -9.28
N THR A 170 -15.88 28.94 -8.72
CA THR A 170 -14.66 29.68 -9.09
C THR A 170 -13.78 28.78 -9.96
N PRO A 171 -13.50 29.16 -11.23
CA PRO A 171 -12.58 28.40 -12.08
C PRO A 171 -11.16 28.61 -11.57
N GLY A 172 -10.59 27.60 -10.91
CA GLY A 172 -9.13 27.47 -10.85
C GLY A 172 -8.56 27.19 -12.25
N PRO A 173 -7.26 27.42 -12.49
CA PRO A 173 -6.65 27.04 -13.76
C PRO A 173 -6.90 25.54 -14.02
N PRO A 174 -7.25 25.14 -15.25
CA PRO A 174 -7.45 23.74 -15.58
C PRO A 174 -6.11 23.03 -15.35
N ARG A 175 -6.08 22.14 -14.35
CA ARG A 175 -4.99 21.16 -14.23
C ARG A 175 -5.06 20.30 -15.49
N PRO A 176 -3.93 19.88 -16.08
CA PRO A 176 -3.99 18.98 -17.23
C PRO A 176 -4.78 17.75 -16.82
N ASP A 177 -5.99 17.62 -17.36
CA ASP A 177 -6.85 16.47 -17.19
C ASP A 177 -6.06 15.28 -17.75
N THR A 178 -5.38 14.53 -16.88
CA THR A 178 -4.83 13.24 -17.29
C THR A 178 -6.06 12.41 -17.66
N PRO A 179 -6.27 12.05 -18.94
CA PRO A 179 -7.46 11.33 -19.33
C PRO A 179 -7.52 10.06 -18.50
N ALA A 180 -8.63 9.83 -17.80
CA ALA A 180 -8.82 8.61 -17.02
C ALA A 180 -8.72 7.42 -17.99
N ILE A 181 -7.58 6.73 -17.99
CA ILE A 181 -7.36 5.59 -18.87
C ILE A 181 -8.25 4.46 -18.35
N MET A 182 -9.36 4.22 -19.05
CA MET A 182 -10.30 3.15 -18.74
C MET A 182 -9.92 1.87 -19.50
N ARG A 183 -10.12 0.72 -18.86
CA ARG A 183 -9.90 -0.62 -19.43
C ARG A 183 -11.12 -1.49 -19.14
N GLN A 184 -11.46 -2.38 -20.06
CA GLN A 184 -12.55 -3.35 -19.88
C GLN A 184 -12.06 -4.62 -19.16
N CYS A 185 -12.82 -5.09 -18.18
CA CYS A 185 -12.55 -6.34 -17.47
C CYS A 185 -12.95 -7.55 -18.32
N VAL A 186 -12.06 -8.53 -18.47
CA VAL A 186 -12.32 -9.75 -19.26
C VAL A 186 -13.41 -10.65 -18.65
N MET A 187 -13.66 -10.53 -17.33
CA MET A 187 -14.63 -11.38 -16.61
C MET A 187 -16.03 -10.76 -16.55
N CYS A 188 -16.18 -9.56 -15.99
CA CYS A 188 -17.48 -8.91 -15.85
C CYS A 188 -17.88 -8.02 -17.03
N ARG A 189 -16.93 -7.68 -17.92
CA ARG A 189 -17.10 -6.79 -19.08
C ARG A 189 -17.37 -5.32 -18.76
N ASP A 190 -17.31 -4.93 -17.49
CA ASP A 190 -17.39 -3.53 -17.07
C ASP A 190 -16.04 -2.81 -17.26
N GLU A 191 -16.10 -1.48 -17.32
CA GLU A 191 -14.93 -0.61 -17.48
C GLU A 191 -14.47 -0.03 -16.14
N PHE A 192 -13.15 -0.04 -15.92
CA PHE A 192 -12.53 0.51 -14.72
C PHE A 192 -11.29 1.31 -15.08
N ARG A 193 -10.91 2.26 -14.20
CA ARG A 193 -9.63 2.96 -14.31
C ARG A 193 -8.48 1.94 -14.28
N PHE A 194 -7.45 2.18 -15.09
CA PHE A 194 -6.34 1.25 -15.29
C PHE A 194 -5.65 0.83 -13.97
N TYR A 195 -5.63 1.71 -12.96
CA TYR A 195 -5.03 1.42 -11.66
C TYR A 195 -5.86 0.53 -10.74
N ARG A 196 -7.15 0.31 -11.05
CA ARG A 196 -8.00 -0.69 -10.37
C ARG A 196 -8.03 -2.03 -11.10
N MET A 197 -7.11 -2.24 -12.04
CA MET A 197 -7.08 -3.38 -12.96
C MET A 197 -5.71 -4.05 -12.97
N ALA A 198 -5.65 -5.38 -12.89
CA ALA A 198 -4.43 -6.12 -13.17
C ALA A 198 -4.28 -6.35 -14.67
N THR A 199 -3.04 -6.28 -15.16
CA THR A 199 -2.68 -6.54 -16.56
C THR A 199 -1.82 -7.79 -16.63
N PHE A 200 -2.25 -8.79 -17.40
CA PHE A 200 -1.55 -10.07 -17.55
C PHE A 200 -0.67 -10.10 -18.81
N PRO A 201 0.31 -11.03 -18.92
CA PRO A 201 1.16 -11.10 -20.11
C PRO A 201 0.35 -11.39 -21.40
N CYS A 202 -0.78 -12.09 -21.28
CA CYS A 202 -1.76 -12.27 -22.35
C CYS A 202 -2.55 -10.99 -22.74
N GLN A 203 -2.19 -9.82 -22.21
CA GLN A 203 -2.80 -8.50 -22.46
C GLN A 203 -4.25 -8.32 -22.01
N HIS A 204 -4.85 -9.31 -21.34
CA HIS A 204 -6.15 -9.12 -20.71
C HIS A 204 -6.04 -8.33 -19.40
N HIS A 205 -7.13 -7.65 -19.08
CA HIS A 205 -7.29 -6.91 -17.84
C HIS A 205 -8.39 -7.52 -16.97
N MET A 206 -8.16 -7.59 -15.66
CA MET A 206 -9.18 -8.00 -14.68
C MET A 206 -9.31 -6.97 -13.58
N CYS A 207 -10.55 -6.61 -13.26
CA CYS A 207 -10.83 -5.69 -12.16
C CYS A 207 -10.56 -6.35 -10.81
N GLN A 208 -10.37 -5.52 -9.78
CA GLN A 208 -10.17 -5.95 -8.41
C GLN A 208 -11.23 -6.95 -7.93
N GLY A 209 -12.53 -6.68 -8.19
CA GLY A 209 -13.62 -7.54 -7.72
C GLY A 209 -13.52 -8.97 -8.27
N CYS A 210 -13.37 -9.10 -9.59
CA CYS A 210 -13.23 -10.42 -10.22
C CYS A 210 -11.94 -11.14 -9.82
N LEU A 211 -10.87 -10.40 -9.53
CA LEU A 211 -9.64 -10.98 -8.99
C LEU A 211 -9.83 -11.55 -7.59
N VAL A 212 -10.43 -10.78 -6.68
CA VAL A 212 -10.73 -11.23 -5.31
C VAL A 212 -11.60 -12.49 -5.35
N GLU A 213 -12.62 -12.52 -6.21
CA GLU A 213 -13.48 -13.69 -6.37
C GLU A 213 -12.73 -14.90 -6.90
N LEU A 214 -11.89 -14.73 -7.94
CA LEU A 214 -11.06 -15.80 -8.48
C LEU A 214 -10.14 -16.39 -7.40
N PHE A 215 -9.42 -15.54 -6.68
CA PHE A 215 -8.49 -15.98 -5.64
C PHE A 215 -9.20 -16.61 -4.44
N THR A 216 -10.40 -16.17 -4.12
CA THR A 216 -11.23 -16.79 -3.07
C THR A 216 -11.64 -18.20 -3.46
N ARG A 217 -12.05 -18.42 -4.72
CA ARG A 217 -12.42 -19.76 -5.22
C ARG A 217 -11.25 -20.74 -5.21
N LEU A 218 -10.03 -20.27 -5.50
CA LEU A 218 -8.83 -21.09 -5.42
C LEU A 218 -8.61 -21.66 -4.01
N LEU A 219 -9.01 -20.96 -2.95
CA LEU A 219 -8.82 -21.44 -1.58
C LEU A 219 -9.63 -22.70 -1.27
N THR A 220 -10.73 -22.92 -1.99
CA THR A 220 -11.65 -24.04 -1.76
C THR A 220 -11.57 -25.10 -2.86
N ASP A 221 -11.18 -24.73 -4.08
CA ASP A 221 -11.17 -25.63 -5.23
C ASP A 221 -9.77 -25.76 -5.83
N GLN A 222 -9.12 -26.89 -5.53
CA GLN A 222 -7.79 -27.23 -6.03
C GLN A 222 -7.75 -27.38 -7.56
N THR A 223 -8.88 -27.71 -8.22
CA THR A 223 -8.92 -27.91 -9.68
C THR A 223 -8.67 -26.61 -10.45
N LEU A 224 -8.89 -25.47 -9.79
CA LEU A 224 -8.63 -24.15 -10.33
C LEU A 224 -7.15 -23.74 -10.20
N PHE A 225 -6.32 -24.53 -9.51
CA PHE A 225 -4.91 -24.25 -9.30
C PHE A 225 -4.02 -24.79 -10.44
N PRO A 226 -3.03 -24.03 -10.93
CA PRO A 226 -2.73 -22.64 -10.59
C PRO A 226 -3.73 -21.66 -11.23
N PRO A 227 -3.92 -20.44 -10.67
CA PRO A 227 -4.72 -19.42 -11.32
C PRO A 227 -4.18 -19.12 -12.71
N ARG A 228 -5.05 -19.08 -13.71
CA ARG A 228 -4.67 -18.84 -15.11
C ARG A 228 -5.55 -17.77 -15.74
N CYS A 229 -4.94 -16.99 -16.63
CA CYS A 229 -5.65 -16.20 -17.61
C CYS A 229 -5.34 -16.78 -18.98
N CYS A 230 -6.37 -17.17 -19.74
CA CYS A 230 -6.23 -17.93 -20.98
C CYS A 230 -5.48 -19.25 -20.76
N ARG A 231 -4.17 -19.28 -21.07
CA ARG A 231 -3.31 -20.46 -20.90
C ARG A 231 -2.10 -20.18 -20.01
N GLU A 232 -1.94 -18.94 -19.56
CA GLU A 232 -0.78 -18.50 -18.81
C GLU A 232 -1.11 -18.43 -17.31
N PRO A 233 -0.23 -18.95 -16.44
CA PRO A 233 -0.36 -18.76 -15.01
C PRO A 233 -0.35 -17.28 -14.63
N ILE A 234 -1.25 -16.89 -13.73
CA ILE A 234 -1.25 -15.56 -13.14
C ILE A 234 -0.23 -15.56 -12.00
N ALA A 235 0.88 -14.83 -12.18
CA ALA A 235 1.82 -14.56 -11.10
C ALA A 235 1.15 -13.68 -10.04
N LEU A 236 1.24 -14.08 -8.77
CA LEU A 236 0.63 -13.36 -7.65
C LEU A 236 1.08 -11.90 -7.60
N ASP A 237 2.33 -11.60 -7.93
CA ASP A 237 2.88 -10.24 -7.92
C ASP A 237 2.09 -9.28 -8.82
N LYS A 238 1.50 -9.77 -9.91
CA LYS A 238 0.65 -8.98 -10.81
C LYS A 238 -0.74 -8.69 -10.27
N ALA A 239 -1.21 -9.46 -9.30
CA ALA A 239 -2.52 -9.28 -8.68
C ALA A 239 -2.41 -8.70 -7.26
N ARG A 240 -1.26 -8.84 -6.60
CA ARG A 240 -1.05 -8.56 -5.18
C ARG A 240 -1.49 -7.16 -4.75
N PHE A 241 -1.28 -6.14 -5.58
CA PHE A 241 -1.65 -4.77 -5.26
C PHE A 241 -3.17 -4.53 -5.20
N LEU A 242 -3.97 -5.43 -5.79
CA LEU A 242 -5.44 -5.42 -5.74
C LEU A 242 -6.01 -6.40 -4.73
N LEU A 243 -5.18 -7.29 -4.16
CA LEU A 243 -5.60 -8.31 -3.21
C LEU A 243 -5.25 -7.86 -1.79
N GLY A 244 -6.22 -7.99 -0.87
CA GLY A 244 -5.97 -7.71 0.55
C GLY A 244 -4.92 -8.66 1.16
N PRO A 245 -4.14 -8.21 2.15
CA PRO A 245 -3.03 -8.98 2.73
C PRO A 245 -3.48 -10.32 3.33
N GLU A 246 -4.68 -10.38 3.91
CA GLU A 246 -5.26 -11.61 4.45
C GLU A 246 -5.50 -12.66 3.36
N LEU A 247 -6.11 -12.26 2.23
CA LEU A 247 -6.37 -13.15 1.11
C LEU A 247 -5.06 -13.64 0.47
N VAL A 248 -4.08 -12.76 0.34
CA VAL A 248 -2.73 -13.09 -0.12
C VAL A 248 -2.09 -14.14 0.80
N GLY A 249 -2.16 -13.95 2.11
CA GLY A 249 -1.63 -14.90 3.10
C GLY A 249 -2.29 -16.28 2.99
N LYS A 250 -3.63 -16.32 2.92
CA LYS A 250 -4.40 -17.56 2.73
C LYS A 250 -4.04 -18.27 1.43
N PHE A 251 -3.91 -17.53 0.33
CA PHE A 251 -3.52 -18.09 -0.96
C PHE A 251 -2.11 -18.68 -0.93
N LEU A 252 -1.14 -18.00 -0.32
CA LEU A 252 0.23 -18.52 -0.19
C LEU A 252 0.28 -19.80 0.65
N ALA A 253 -0.48 -19.87 1.75
CA ALA A 253 -0.60 -21.09 2.54
C ALA A 253 -1.22 -22.24 1.73
N LYS A 254 -2.32 -21.98 1.02
CA LYS A 254 -2.98 -22.96 0.15
C LYS A 254 -2.14 -23.39 -1.04
N LYS A 255 -1.32 -22.49 -1.58
CA LYS A 255 -0.37 -22.80 -2.65
C LYS A 255 0.63 -23.88 -2.20
N VAL A 256 1.20 -23.73 -1.01
CA VAL A 256 2.12 -24.75 -0.46
C VAL A 256 1.39 -26.09 -0.29
N GLU A 257 0.17 -26.08 0.24
CA GLU A 257 -0.66 -27.28 0.38
C GLU A 257 -0.89 -27.97 -0.97
N TYR A 258 -1.32 -27.24 -2.00
CA TYR A 258 -1.65 -27.82 -3.31
C TYR A 258 -0.43 -28.21 -4.15
N GLU A 259 0.71 -27.57 -3.94
CA GLU A 259 1.97 -27.92 -4.61
C GLU A 259 2.71 -29.07 -3.91
N THR A 260 2.31 -29.43 -2.68
CA THR A 260 2.89 -30.55 -1.93
C THR A 260 2.33 -31.89 -2.44
N PRO A 261 3.15 -32.78 -3.03
CA PRO A 261 2.74 -34.14 -3.34
C PRO A 261 2.40 -34.90 -2.07
N ASP A 262 1.35 -35.72 -2.08
CA ASP A 262 0.89 -36.50 -0.93
C ASP A 262 0.69 -35.64 0.33
N ALA A 263 0.04 -34.48 0.15
CA ALA A 263 -0.25 -33.52 1.21
C ALA A 263 -0.84 -34.21 2.45
N THR A 264 -0.16 -34.05 3.58
CA THR A 264 -0.54 -34.66 4.85
C THR A 264 -1.42 -33.70 5.64
N TYR A 265 -2.49 -34.22 6.22
CA TYR A 265 -3.46 -33.46 7.01
C TYR A 265 -3.56 -34.03 8.41
N CYS A 266 -3.92 -33.18 9.38
CA CYS A 266 -4.23 -33.64 10.72
C CYS A 266 -5.35 -34.68 10.70
N SER A 267 -5.12 -35.81 11.37
CA SER A 267 -6.05 -36.93 11.44
C SER A 267 -7.33 -36.62 12.22
N GLN A 268 -7.32 -35.60 13.08
CA GLN A 268 -8.50 -35.15 13.80
C GLN A 268 -9.47 -34.46 12.83
N PRO A 269 -10.72 -34.96 12.64
CA PRO A 269 -11.68 -34.37 11.71
C PRO A 269 -12.02 -32.90 12.03
N SER A 270 -12.01 -32.54 13.31
CA SER A 270 -12.22 -31.16 13.78
C SER A 270 -11.05 -30.20 13.48
N CYS A 271 -9.86 -30.73 13.20
CA CYS A 271 -8.69 -29.95 12.82
C CYS A 271 -8.53 -29.94 11.30
N SER A 272 -8.33 -31.11 10.68
CA SER A 272 -8.13 -31.31 9.24
C SER A 272 -7.14 -30.31 8.59
N GLN A 273 -6.21 -29.77 9.37
CA GLN A 273 -5.29 -28.74 8.92
C GLN A 273 -4.13 -29.38 8.13
N PHE A 274 -3.71 -28.73 7.06
CA PHE A 274 -2.52 -29.13 6.29
C PHE A 274 -1.26 -29.04 7.17
N ILE A 275 -0.42 -30.07 7.09
CA ILE A 275 0.86 -30.16 7.79
C ILE A 275 1.98 -30.00 6.74
N PRO A 276 2.77 -28.90 6.79
CA PRO A 276 3.88 -28.71 5.88
C PRO A 276 4.92 -29.84 6.02
N PRO A 277 5.58 -30.28 4.94
CA PRO A 277 6.59 -31.34 5.01
C PRO A 277 7.71 -31.09 6.03
N GLN A 278 8.05 -29.82 6.26
CA GLN A 278 9.07 -29.42 7.25
C GLN A 278 8.61 -29.63 8.70
N GLY A 279 7.30 -29.76 8.92
CA GLY A 279 6.68 -30.02 10.22
C GLY A 279 6.47 -31.50 10.53
N ILE A 280 6.97 -32.41 9.69
CA ILE A 280 6.89 -33.86 9.85
C ILE A 280 8.26 -34.39 10.24
N ALA A 281 8.36 -35.04 11.40
CA ALA A 281 9.58 -35.67 11.89
C ALA A 281 9.25 -37.04 12.52
N ASN A 282 10.02 -38.07 12.16
CA ASN A 282 9.81 -39.45 12.65
C ASN A 282 8.35 -39.93 12.47
N ASP A 283 7.74 -39.65 11.32
CA ASP A 283 6.34 -39.97 11.01
C ASP A 283 5.28 -39.31 11.93
N VAL A 284 5.67 -38.22 12.62
CA VAL A 284 4.79 -37.40 13.46
C VAL A 284 4.77 -35.97 12.92
N GLY A 285 3.58 -35.49 12.56
CA GLY A 285 3.33 -34.14 12.08
C GLY A 285 2.74 -33.24 13.17
N SER A 286 3.28 -32.04 13.36
CA SER A 286 2.71 -31.05 14.29
C SER A 286 1.93 -29.97 13.54
N ALA A 287 0.60 -29.93 13.71
CA ALA A 287 -0.20 -28.81 13.23
C ALA A 287 -0.15 -27.67 14.26
N SER A 288 0.34 -26.50 13.86
CA SER A 288 0.21 -25.28 14.64
C SER A 288 -0.94 -24.45 14.11
N ASP A 289 -1.95 -24.21 14.94
CA ASP A 289 -2.91 -23.15 14.66
C ASP A 289 -2.16 -21.81 14.73
N GLY A 290 -2.49 -20.85 13.87
CA GLY A 290 -1.74 -19.61 13.63
C GLY A 290 -1.55 -18.66 14.84
N GLY A 291 -1.87 -19.11 16.05
CA GLY A 291 -1.66 -18.44 17.33
C GLY A 291 -0.67 -19.13 18.29
N GLY A 292 0.19 -20.04 17.82
CA GLY A 292 1.36 -20.50 18.60
C GLY A 292 1.07 -21.47 19.76
N ARG A 293 -0.11 -22.09 19.83
CA ARG A 293 -0.39 -23.17 20.78
C ARG A 293 -0.12 -24.52 20.10
N ARG A 294 0.94 -25.21 20.55
CA ARG A 294 1.24 -26.61 20.18
C ARG A 294 0.09 -27.49 20.65
N MET A 295 -0.64 -28.11 19.74
CA MET A 295 -1.49 -29.26 20.07
C MET A 295 -0.65 -30.54 20.00
N GLU A 296 -0.93 -31.43 20.94
CA GLU A 296 -0.14 -32.60 21.34
C GLU A 296 0.17 -33.58 20.19
N GLU A 297 1.33 -34.21 20.30
CA GLU A 297 1.90 -35.23 19.42
C GLU A 297 0.90 -36.37 19.12
N MET A 298 0.62 -36.65 17.85
CA MET A 298 -0.17 -37.82 17.46
C MET A 298 0.51 -38.61 16.34
N LEU A 299 0.77 -39.89 16.65
CA LEU A 299 1.30 -40.93 15.77
C LEU A 299 0.29 -41.29 14.66
N PHE A 300 0.79 -41.44 13.43
CA PHE A 300 0.05 -42.08 12.34
C PHE A 300 0.11 -43.61 12.46
N LEU A 301 -0.96 -44.28 12.01
CA LEU A 301 -0.95 -45.67 11.58
C LEU A 301 -0.87 -45.71 10.05
#